data_AF-A0A397EEP1-F1
#
_entry.id   AF-A0A397EEP1-F1
#
_cell.length_a   1.000
_cell.length_b   1.000
_cell.length_c   1.000
_cell.angle_alpha   90.00
_cell.angle_beta   90.00
_cell.angle_gamma   90.00
#
_symmetry.space_group_name_H-M   'P 1'
#
loop_
_entity.id
_entity.type
_entity.pdbx_description
1 polymer ?
#
loop_
_entity_poly.entity_id
_entity_poly.type
_entity_poly.pdbx_seq_one_letter_code
_entity_poly.pdbx_strand_id
1 'polypeptide(L)'
;MWDKSFQAWTQHHDVRSCPQCHAAIEKTGGCTHMTCIYCEFDFCWLCRVEWQHHTDVMCTPRAFLTSSSTALGPTAPVRAVTKAVVVVAALAVVAVGVGVAAILVAPPMLFADSAKTWWLNDELVKAITEGDLLQVLLSELSGECNMNSLYVFKDKKGYDWKATPLIAAAALGHTELVQGFIDRADIDETALYKAAEKGQVAVVRELLEHPDINVNLPND
;
A
#
# COMPACT_ATOMS: atom_id res chain seq x y z
N MET A 1 -38.11 6.93 -14.09
CA MET A 1 -38.04 5.91 -15.16
C MET A 1 -36.75 6.18 -15.93
N TRP A 2 -35.75 5.31 -15.81
CA TRP A 2 -34.48 5.48 -16.50
C TRP A 2 -34.69 5.09 -17.97
N ASP A 3 -34.26 5.94 -18.90
CA ASP A 3 -34.38 5.67 -20.33
C ASP A 3 -33.42 4.54 -20.76
N LYS A 4 -33.89 3.62 -21.60
CA LYS A 4 -33.07 2.52 -22.13
C LYS A 4 -31.85 3.05 -22.89
N SER A 5 -32.01 4.20 -23.55
CA SER A 5 -30.94 4.92 -24.26
C SER A 5 -29.82 5.31 -23.29
N PHE A 6 -30.19 5.85 -22.12
CA PHE A 6 -29.25 6.26 -21.09
C PHE A 6 -28.51 5.05 -20.49
N GLN A 7 -29.23 3.95 -20.24
CA GLN A 7 -28.63 2.73 -19.71
C GLN A 7 -27.63 2.11 -20.70
N ALA A 8 -27.89 2.15 -22.00
CA ALA A 8 -26.94 1.70 -23.02
C ALA A 8 -25.68 2.58 -23.05
N TRP A 9 -25.84 3.90 -22.94
CA TRP A 9 -24.73 4.84 -22.90
C TRP A 9 -23.79 4.61 -21.69
N THR A 10 -24.35 4.30 -20.50
CA THR A 10 -23.53 3.99 -19.31
C THR A 10 -22.64 2.75 -19.43
N GLN A 11 -22.83 1.90 -20.45
CA GLN A 11 -21.99 0.71 -20.65
C GLN A 11 -20.61 1.05 -21.22
N HIS A 12 -20.47 2.20 -21.87
CA HIS A 12 -19.23 2.62 -22.54
C HIS A 12 -18.52 3.80 -21.84
N HIS A 13 -19.10 4.32 -20.76
CA HIS A 13 -18.59 5.46 -20.01
C HIS A 13 -18.43 5.09 -18.54
N ASP A 14 -17.41 5.62 -17.85
CA ASP A 14 -17.24 5.41 -16.40
C ASP A 14 -18.24 6.31 -15.67
N VAL A 15 -19.47 5.81 -15.51
CA VAL A 15 -20.61 6.53 -14.92
C VAL A 15 -20.99 5.87 -13.60
N ARG A 16 -21.14 6.67 -12.55
CA ARG A 16 -21.54 6.21 -11.22
C ARG A 16 -22.56 7.15 -10.60
N SER A 17 -23.44 6.60 -9.77
CA SER A 17 -24.38 7.40 -8.99
C SER A 17 -23.70 8.03 -7.77
N CYS A 18 -24.10 9.24 -7.40
CA CYS A 18 -23.74 9.84 -6.12
C CYS A 18 -24.20 8.93 -4.95
N PRO A 19 -23.37 8.69 -3.92
CA PRO A 19 -23.79 7.92 -2.75
C PRO A 19 -24.86 8.63 -1.90
N GLN A 20 -24.96 9.96 -1.97
CA GLN A 20 -25.90 10.76 -1.18
C GLN A 20 -27.22 11.06 -1.92
N CYS A 21 -27.15 11.57 -3.15
CA CYS A 21 -28.34 11.98 -3.90
C CYS A 21 -28.68 11.08 -5.10
N HIS A 22 -27.87 10.06 -5.38
CA HIS A 22 -28.03 9.12 -6.51
C HIS A 22 -28.00 9.73 -7.92
N ALA A 23 -27.67 11.02 -8.06
CA ALA A 23 -27.44 11.63 -9.37
C ALA A 23 -26.35 10.89 -10.14
N ALA A 24 -26.55 10.65 -11.45
CA ALA A 24 -25.55 10.04 -12.30
C ALA A 24 -24.42 11.04 -12.58
N ILE A 25 -23.19 10.60 -12.38
CA ILE A 25 -21.96 11.38 -12.55
C ILE A 25 -21.07 10.58 -13.50
N GLU A 26 -20.44 11.24 -14.47
CA GLU A 26 -19.42 10.65 -15.35
C GLU A 26 -18.02 11.06 -14.88
N LYS A 27 -17.06 10.13 -14.89
CA LYS A 27 -15.67 10.45 -14.58
C LYS A 27 -14.97 11.07 -15.78
N THR A 28 -14.53 12.32 -15.65
CA THR A 28 -13.79 13.03 -16.71
C THR A 28 -12.26 12.95 -16.58
N GLY A 29 -11.74 12.27 -15.54
CA GLY A 29 -10.30 11.99 -15.33
C GLY A 29 -9.70 12.62 -14.05
N GLY A 30 -8.41 12.39 -13.80
CA GLY A 30 -7.56 13.24 -12.92
C GLY A 30 -7.40 12.89 -11.43
N CYS A 31 -8.39 12.31 -10.73
CA CYS A 31 -8.26 11.91 -9.31
C CYS A 31 -9.35 10.90 -8.91
N THR A 32 -9.26 10.31 -7.71
CA THR A 32 -10.34 9.53 -7.09
C THR A 32 -11.29 10.38 -6.25
N HIS A 33 -10.87 11.58 -5.82
CA HIS A 33 -11.74 12.55 -5.17
C HIS A 33 -12.73 13.14 -6.17
N MET A 34 -14.02 13.13 -5.82
CA MET A 34 -15.07 13.76 -6.61
C MET A 34 -16.09 14.47 -5.73
N THR A 35 -16.55 15.62 -6.21
CA THR A 35 -17.61 16.42 -5.60
C THR A 35 -18.87 16.32 -6.46
N CYS A 36 -20.02 16.00 -5.85
CA CYS A 36 -21.28 15.95 -6.58
C CYS A 36 -21.78 17.35 -6.94
N ILE A 37 -22.03 17.62 -8.22
CA ILE A 37 -22.56 18.92 -8.68
C ILE A 37 -23.99 19.23 -8.19
N TYR A 38 -24.74 18.23 -7.73
CA TYR A 38 -26.14 18.39 -7.33
C TYR A 38 -26.33 18.55 -5.83
N CYS A 39 -25.52 17.88 -5.01
CA CYS A 39 -25.66 17.90 -3.54
C CYS A 39 -24.35 18.24 -2.82
N GLU A 40 -23.31 18.63 -3.56
CA GLU A 40 -22.01 19.09 -3.05
C GLU A 40 -21.30 18.09 -2.13
N PHE A 41 -21.71 16.82 -2.17
CA PHE A 41 -21.09 15.77 -1.38
C PHE A 41 -19.74 15.38 -1.97
N ASP A 42 -18.70 15.45 -1.15
CA ASP A 42 -17.34 15.03 -1.47
C ASP A 42 -17.16 13.54 -1.15
N PHE A 43 -16.73 12.76 -2.15
CA PHE A 43 -16.60 11.31 -2.01
C PHE A 43 -15.49 10.73 -2.88
N CYS A 44 -15.08 9.52 -2.54
CA CYS A 44 -14.17 8.74 -3.36
C CYS A 44 -14.92 7.96 -4.46
N TRP A 45 -14.50 8.15 -5.71
CA TRP A 45 -15.05 7.51 -6.91
C TRP A 45 -15.05 5.97 -6.84
N LEU A 46 -14.02 5.40 -6.22
CA LEU A 46 -13.81 3.96 -6.12
C LEU A 46 -14.67 3.35 -5.00
N CYS A 47 -14.45 3.78 -3.76
CA CYS A 47 -15.04 3.15 -2.58
C CYS A 47 -16.37 3.75 -2.13
N ARG A 48 -16.80 4.86 -2.75
CA ARG A 48 -18.10 5.52 -2.55
C ARG A 48 -18.33 6.05 -1.12
N VAL A 49 -17.27 6.22 -0.34
CA VAL A 49 -17.28 6.82 1.01
C VAL A 49 -17.03 8.32 0.91
N GLU A 50 -17.57 9.05 1.89
CA GLU A 50 -17.26 10.47 2.13
C GLU A 50 -15.76 10.71 2.20
N TRP A 51 -15.30 11.81 1.58
CA TRP A 51 -13.87 12.10 1.49
C TRP A 51 -13.21 12.31 2.86
N GLN A 52 -13.91 12.91 3.83
CA GLN A 52 -13.37 13.11 5.18
C GLN A 52 -13.06 11.80 5.92
N HIS A 53 -13.76 10.72 5.58
CA HIS A 53 -13.59 9.39 6.17
C HIS A 53 -12.81 8.44 5.24
N HIS A 54 -12.23 8.97 4.16
CA HIS A 54 -11.47 8.19 3.20
C HIS A 54 -10.08 7.85 3.74
N THR A 55 -9.71 6.58 3.65
CA THR A 55 -8.33 6.13 3.84
C THR A 55 -7.94 5.23 2.68
N ASP A 56 -6.75 5.43 2.13
CA ASP A 56 -6.29 4.68 0.96
C ASP A 56 -6.23 3.18 1.24
N VAL A 57 -5.85 2.81 2.47
CA VAL A 57 -5.82 1.41 2.95
C VAL A 57 -7.18 0.71 2.88
N MET A 58 -8.29 1.44 3.06
CA MET A 58 -9.64 0.88 3.00
C MET A 58 -10.34 1.15 1.66
N CYS A 59 -9.71 1.89 0.75
CA CYS A 59 -10.32 2.26 -0.53
C CYS A 59 -10.54 1.02 -1.42
N THR A 60 -9.48 0.26 -1.69
CA THR A 60 -9.49 -0.93 -2.56
C THR A 60 -10.39 -2.04 -2.01
N PRO A 61 -10.28 -2.44 -0.73
CA PRO A 61 -11.15 -3.46 -0.15
C PRO A 61 -12.64 -3.08 -0.21
N ARG A 62 -12.98 -1.81 0.09
CA ARG A 62 -14.37 -1.36 0.05
C ARG A 62 -14.90 -1.23 -1.38
N ALA A 63 -14.10 -0.73 -2.32
CA ALA A 63 -14.47 -0.65 -3.73
C ALA A 63 -14.78 -2.04 -4.31
N PHE A 64 -14.00 -3.06 -3.92
CA PHE A 64 -14.24 -4.45 -4.30
C PHE A 64 -15.59 -4.96 -3.78
N LEU A 65 -15.88 -4.75 -2.49
CA LEU A 65 -17.13 -5.17 -1.85
C LEU A 65 -18.37 -4.45 -2.42
N THR A 66 -18.22 -3.17 -2.79
CA THR A 66 -19.32 -2.30 -3.24
C THR A 66 -19.46 -2.22 -4.77
N SER A 67 -18.59 -2.88 -5.53
CA SER A 67 -18.76 -3.06 -6.99
C SER A 67 -20.19 -3.52 -7.29
N SER A 68 -20.78 -3.26 -8.46
CA SER A 68 -22.16 -3.64 -8.80
C SER A 68 -22.26 -4.79 -9.81
N SER A 69 -21.15 -5.46 -10.12
CA SER A 69 -21.12 -6.53 -11.14
C SER A 69 -22.02 -7.71 -10.74
N THR A 70 -23.16 -7.85 -11.41
CA THR A 70 -24.18 -8.91 -11.23
C THR A 70 -23.81 -10.22 -11.91
N ALA A 71 -22.71 -10.27 -12.66
CA ALA A 71 -22.29 -11.45 -13.42
C ALA A 71 -22.07 -12.71 -12.55
N LEU A 72 -21.95 -12.53 -11.23
CA LEU A 72 -21.55 -13.57 -10.27
C LEU A 72 -22.47 -13.57 -9.02
N GLY A 73 -23.70 -13.04 -9.12
CA GLY A 73 -24.75 -13.19 -8.08
C GLY A 73 -25.42 -11.88 -7.60
N PRO A 74 -26.60 -11.97 -6.93
CA PRO A 74 -27.43 -10.80 -6.61
C PRO A 74 -27.07 -10.09 -5.29
N THR A 75 -26.30 -10.71 -4.40
CA THR A 75 -25.91 -10.13 -3.10
C THR A 75 -24.39 -10.15 -2.91
N ALA A 76 -23.85 -9.21 -2.13
CA ALA A 76 -22.42 -9.10 -1.85
C ALA A 76 -21.74 -10.41 -1.41
N PRO A 77 -22.30 -11.23 -0.49
CA PRO A 77 -21.68 -12.51 -0.11
C PRO A 77 -21.68 -13.52 -1.26
N VAL A 78 -22.75 -13.60 -2.05
CA VAL A 78 -22.80 -14.50 -3.22
C VAL A 78 -21.74 -14.09 -4.23
N ARG A 79 -21.58 -12.79 -4.49
CA ARG A 79 -20.57 -12.29 -5.42
C ARG A 79 -19.14 -12.52 -4.96
N ALA A 80 -18.87 -12.41 -3.66
CA ALA A 80 -17.57 -12.75 -3.09
C ALA A 80 -17.25 -14.24 -3.31
N VAL A 81 -18.22 -15.12 -3.04
CA VAL A 81 -18.08 -16.56 -3.25
C VAL A 81 -17.89 -16.90 -4.73
N THR A 82 -18.76 -16.41 -5.62
CA THR A 82 -18.73 -16.79 -7.03
C THR A 82 -17.51 -16.19 -7.76
N LYS A 83 -17.05 -14.97 -7.39
CA LYS A 83 -15.77 -14.43 -7.88
C LYS A 83 -14.58 -15.26 -7.42
N ALA A 84 -14.58 -15.70 -6.16
CA ALA A 84 -13.52 -16.57 -5.63
C ALA A 84 -13.47 -17.92 -6.37
N VAL A 85 -14.63 -18.53 -6.64
CA VAL A 85 -14.71 -19.80 -7.38
C VAL A 85 -14.19 -19.68 -8.81
N VAL A 86 -14.51 -18.60 -9.54
CA VAL A 86 -14.00 -18.40 -10.91
C VAL A 86 -12.48 -18.20 -10.93
N VAL A 87 -11.93 -17.43 -9.99
CA VAL A 87 -10.48 -17.26 -9.84
C VAL A 87 -9.80 -18.61 -9.53
N VAL A 88 -10.38 -19.40 -8.61
CA VAL A 88 -9.88 -20.74 -8.28
C VAL A 88 -9.92 -21.68 -9.48
N ALA A 89 -11.02 -21.68 -10.25
CA ALA A 89 -11.15 -22.51 -11.44
C ALA A 89 -10.13 -22.13 -12.54
N ALA A 90 -9.91 -20.83 -12.75
CA ALA A 90 -8.91 -20.33 -13.71
C ALA A 90 -7.47 -20.71 -13.31
N LEU A 91 -7.16 -20.68 -12.01
CA LEU A 91 -5.85 -21.11 -11.49
C LEU A 91 -5.67 -22.63 -11.53
N ALA A 92 -6.74 -23.41 -11.32
CA ALA A 92 -6.69 -24.87 -11.39
C ALA A 92 -6.35 -25.39 -12.80
N VAL A 93 -6.67 -24.65 -13.87
CA VAL A 93 -6.30 -25.01 -15.25
C VAL A 93 -4.78 -24.94 -15.47
N VAL A 94 -4.04 -24.17 -14.67
CA VAL A 94 -2.58 -24.05 -14.75
C VAL A 94 -1.86 -25.26 -14.10
N ALA A 95 -2.55 -26.03 -13.23
CA ALA A 95 -1.95 -27.08 -12.41
C ALA A 95 -2.01 -28.50 -13.01
N VAL A 96 -2.40 -28.68 -14.28
CA VAL A 96 -2.50 -30.02 -14.90
C VAL A 96 -1.15 -30.55 -15.42
N GLY A 97 -0.06 -29.78 -15.30
CA GLY A 97 1.28 -30.18 -15.78
C GLY A 97 2.14 -31.00 -14.81
N VAL A 98 1.86 -31.01 -13.50
CA VAL A 98 2.68 -31.76 -12.52
C VAL A 98 1.77 -32.42 -11.50
N GLY A 99 1.63 -33.74 -11.62
CA GLY A 99 0.84 -34.53 -10.69
C GLY A 99 1.46 -34.57 -9.29
N VAL A 100 0.80 -33.91 -8.33
CA VAL A 100 0.85 -34.28 -6.91
C VAL A 100 -0.56 -34.13 -6.32
N ALA A 101 -1.00 -35.16 -5.64
CA ALA A 101 -2.34 -35.32 -5.11
C ALA A 101 -2.63 -34.38 -3.91
N ALA A 102 -3.64 -33.53 -4.12
CA ALA A 102 -4.72 -33.14 -3.21
C ALA A 102 -4.49 -32.93 -1.69
N ILE A 103 -4.70 -31.65 -1.32
CA ILE A 103 -5.61 -31.17 -0.26
C ILE A 103 -5.15 -31.34 1.20
N LEU A 104 -4.46 -30.31 1.69
CA LEU A 104 -4.62 -29.85 3.07
C LEU A 104 -5.47 -28.58 3.04
N VAL A 105 -6.52 -28.58 3.86
CA VAL A 105 -7.44 -27.47 4.09
C VAL A 105 -6.64 -26.28 4.64
N ALA A 106 -6.19 -25.39 3.76
CA ALA A 106 -5.81 -24.04 4.14
C ALA A 106 -7.00 -23.12 3.84
N PRO A 107 -7.51 -22.36 4.82
CA PRO A 107 -8.51 -21.33 4.56
C PRO A 107 -8.07 -20.45 3.39
N PRO A 108 -8.98 -20.17 2.45
CA PRO A 108 -8.66 -19.60 1.15
C PRO A 108 -7.99 -18.25 1.33
N MET A 109 -7.02 -18.01 0.45
CA MET A 109 -6.19 -16.83 0.23
C MET A 109 -6.97 -15.49 0.11
N LEU A 110 -7.78 -15.13 1.09
CA LEU A 110 -8.28 -13.76 1.32
C LEU A 110 -7.32 -12.95 2.18
N PHE A 111 -6.26 -13.58 2.67
CA PHE A 111 -5.13 -12.93 3.30
C PHE A 111 -3.90 -12.91 2.42
N ALA A 112 -3.92 -13.28 1.14
CA ALA A 112 -2.67 -13.31 0.36
C ALA A 112 -2.08 -11.91 0.13
N ASP A 113 -2.88 -10.86 0.00
CA ASP A 113 -2.36 -9.50 -0.11
C ASP A 113 -1.88 -8.96 1.24
N SER A 114 -2.65 -9.18 2.31
CA SER A 114 -2.21 -8.86 3.68
C SER A 114 -1.04 -9.73 4.14
N ALA A 115 -0.91 -10.94 3.60
CA ALA A 115 0.18 -11.88 3.85
C ALA A 115 1.43 -11.61 3.06
N LYS A 116 1.29 -11.16 1.83
CA LYS A 116 2.38 -10.56 1.09
C LYS A 116 2.86 -9.31 1.81
N THR A 117 1.97 -8.39 2.24
CA THR A 117 2.44 -7.19 2.95
C THR A 117 3.10 -7.48 4.29
N TRP A 118 2.65 -8.47 5.08
CA TRP A 118 3.35 -8.79 6.34
C TRP A 118 4.67 -9.55 6.11
N TRP A 119 4.72 -10.46 5.13
CA TRP A 119 5.94 -11.22 4.78
C TRP A 119 7.01 -10.32 4.13
N LEU A 120 6.61 -9.43 3.22
CA LEU A 120 7.53 -8.54 2.52
C LEU A 120 8.08 -7.44 3.43
N ASN A 121 7.27 -6.95 4.37
CA ASN A 121 7.74 -6.03 5.41
C ASN A 121 8.78 -6.72 6.33
N ASP A 122 8.61 -8.01 6.64
CA ASP A 122 9.57 -8.77 7.44
C ASP A 122 10.89 -8.97 6.68
N GLU A 123 10.82 -9.23 5.38
CA GLU A 123 12.00 -9.42 4.53
C GLU A 123 12.78 -8.11 4.31
N LEU A 124 12.10 -7.00 4.09
CA LEU A 124 12.73 -5.67 4.03
C LEU A 124 13.35 -5.28 5.38
N VAL A 125 12.64 -5.48 6.49
CA VAL A 125 13.15 -5.21 7.85
C VAL A 125 14.39 -6.04 8.12
N LYS A 126 14.39 -7.31 7.72
CA LYS A 126 15.55 -8.20 7.84
C LYS A 126 16.71 -7.71 6.99
N ALA A 127 16.49 -7.38 5.72
CA ALA A 127 17.52 -6.87 4.82
C ALA A 127 18.17 -5.58 5.36
N ILE A 128 17.37 -4.63 5.86
CA ILE A 128 17.87 -3.40 6.50
C ILE A 128 18.62 -3.73 7.80
N THR A 129 18.16 -4.71 8.57
CA THR A 129 18.84 -5.13 9.81
C THR A 129 20.22 -5.71 9.51
N GLU A 130 20.31 -6.54 8.47
CA GLU A 130 21.54 -7.21 8.04
C GLU A 130 22.47 -6.30 7.22
N GLY A 131 21.96 -5.19 6.68
CA GLY A 131 22.72 -4.26 5.83
C GLY A 131 22.80 -4.71 4.36
N ASP A 132 21.88 -5.55 3.91
CA ASP A 132 21.88 -6.08 2.54
C ASP A 132 21.29 -5.07 1.55
N LEU A 133 22.16 -4.25 0.95
CA LEU A 133 21.81 -3.26 -0.06
C LEU A 133 21.13 -3.87 -1.29
N LEU A 134 21.55 -5.07 -1.72
CA LEU A 134 21.00 -5.70 -2.92
C LEU A 134 19.54 -6.09 -2.71
N GLN A 135 19.22 -6.72 -1.58
CA GLN A 135 17.85 -7.13 -1.29
C GLN A 135 16.91 -5.95 -1.02
N VAL A 136 17.45 -4.87 -0.45
CA VAL A 136 16.73 -3.60 -0.28
C VAL A 136 16.40 -2.96 -1.63
N LEU A 137 17.38 -2.82 -2.53
CA LEU A 137 17.15 -2.23 -3.86
C LEU A 137 16.21 -3.08 -4.73
N LEU A 138 16.25 -4.41 -4.59
CA LEU A 138 15.30 -5.31 -5.24
C LEU A 138 13.87 -5.09 -4.75
N SER A 139 13.70 -4.84 -3.46
CA SER A 139 12.40 -4.54 -2.85
C SER A 139 11.87 -3.15 -3.25
N GLU A 140 12.77 -2.22 -3.57
CA GLU A 140 12.43 -0.90 -4.12
C GLU A 140 12.00 -0.98 -5.58
N LEU A 141 12.74 -1.73 -6.40
CA LEU A 141 12.44 -1.94 -7.82
C LEU A 141 11.11 -2.67 -8.06
N SER A 142 10.65 -3.48 -7.11
CA SER A 142 9.32 -4.10 -7.20
C SER A 142 8.18 -3.10 -6.97
N GLY A 143 8.47 -1.88 -6.49
CA GLY A 143 7.48 -0.85 -6.15
C GLY A 143 6.71 -1.16 -4.86
N GLU A 144 7.20 -2.10 -4.06
CA GLU A 144 6.50 -2.63 -2.88
C GLU A 144 7.03 -2.04 -1.57
N CYS A 145 8.18 -1.35 -1.57
CA CYS A 145 8.69 -0.63 -0.42
C CYS A 145 8.34 0.87 -0.48
N ASN A 146 7.98 1.43 0.68
CA ASN A 146 7.81 2.87 0.85
C ASN A 146 8.87 3.37 1.81
N MET A 147 9.83 4.13 1.27
CA MET A 147 11.00 4.67 1.97
C MET A 147 10.66 5.64 3.12
N ASN A 148 9.45 6.18 3.13
CA ASN A 148 8.97 7.12 4.15
C ASN A 148 7.92 6.47 5.08
N SER A 149 7.60 5.19 4.89
CA SER A 149 6.69 4.45 5.77
C SER A 149 7.41 3.97 7.04
N LEU A 150 6.66 3.84 8.14
CA LEU A 150 7.17 3.32 9.40
C LEU A 150 7.10 1.79 9.44
N TYR A 151 8.25 1.16 9.64
CA TYR A 151 8.39 -0.27 9.85
C TYR A 151 8.74 -0.58 11.30
N VAL A 152 8.44 -1.80 11.74
CA VAL A 152 8.73 -2.27 13.10
C VAL A 152 10.04 -3.05 13.08
N PHE A 153 11.03 -2.56 13.82
CA PHE A 153 12.32 -3.19 14.00
C PHE A 153 12.44 -3.73 15.42
N LYS A 154 13.28 -4.75 15.59
CA LYS A 154 13.59 -5.32 16.90
C LYS A 154 14.99 -4.91 17.32
N ASP A 155 15.14 -4.42 18.54
CA ASP A 155 16.47 -4.17 19.11
C ASP A 155 17.14 -5.46 19.58
N LYS A 156 18.41 -5.37 20.02
CA LYS A 156 19.16 -6.52 20.56
C LYS A 156 18.53 -7.14 21.82
N LYS A 157 17.62 -6.45 22.48
CA LYS A 157 16.89 -6.89 23.67
C LYS A 157 15.49 -7.41 23.36
N GLY A 158 15.08 -7.39 22.08
CA GLY A 158 13.78 -7.85 21.59
C GLY A 158 12.65 -6.82 21.70
N TYR A 159 12.95 -5.56 22.01
CA TYR A 159 11.95 -4.49 22.02
C TYR A 159 11.67 -4.02 20.60
N ASP A 160 10.37 -3.90 20.30
CA ASP A 160 9.88 -3.35 19.05
C ASP A 160 9.99 -1.82 19.08
N TRP A 161 10.56 -1.26 18.02
CA TRP A 161 10.63 0.18 17.79
C TRP A 161 10.26 0.49 16.35
N LYS A 162 9.68 1.67 16.11
CA LYS A 162 9.23 2.08 14.78
C LYS A 162 10.22 3.07 14.17
N ALA A 163 10.54 2.86 12.90
CA ALA A 163 11.42 3.74 12.14
C ALA A 163 11.15 3.65 10.65
N THR A 164 11.52 4.70 9.91
CA THR A 164 11.66 4.62 8.46
C THR A 164 12.92 3.81 8.12
N PRO A 165 13.02 3.25 6.90
CA PRO A 165 14.22 2.59 6.41
C PRO A 165 15.51 3.42 6.60
N LEU A 166 15.45 4.73 6.34
CA LEU A 166 16.58 5.64 6.54
C LEU A 166 16.98 5.76 8.02
N ILE A 167 16.02 5.98 8.93
CA ILE A 167 16.29 6.06 10.37
C ILE A 167 16.87 4.74 10.88
N ALA A 168 16.38 3.61 10.38
CA ALA A 168 16.87 2.29 10.76
C ALA A 168 18.30 2.03 10.28
N ALA A 169 18.58 2.29 9.01
CA ALA A 169 19.93 2.19 8.45
C ALA A 169 20.91 3.09 9.21
N ALA A 170 20.49 4.33 9.53
CA ALA A 170 21.31 5.29 10.25
C ALA A 170 21.59 4.85 11.71
N ALA A 171 20.59 4.32 12.41
CA ALA A 171 20.75 3.78 13.77
C ALA A 171 21.67 2.56 13.82
N LEU A 172 21.59 1.71 12.81
CA LEU A 172 22.35 0.46 12.71
C LEU A 172 23.78 0.67 12.20
N GLY A 173 24.06 1.79 11.53
CA GLY A 173 25.39 2.13 11.02
C GLY A 173 25.64 1.65 9.60
N HIS A 174 24.59 1.39 8.83
CA HIS A 174 24.69 0.86 7.46
C HIS A 174 24.93 1.98 6.45
N THR A 175 26.18 2.43 6.38
CA THR A 175 26.69 3.48 5.49
C THR A 175 26.19 3.37 4.04
N GLU A 176 26.34 2.20 3.42
CA GLU A 176 25.92 1.99 2.02
C GLU A 176 24.41 2.12 1.80
N LEU A 177 23.60 1.66 2.78
CA LEU A 177 22.15 1.85 2.75
C LEU A 177 21.79 3.32 2.90
N VAL A 178 22.46 4.04 3.79
CA VAL A 178 22.22 5.47 4.01
C VAL A 178 22.51 6.26 2.73
N GLN A 179 23.63 6.02 2.06
CA GLN A 179 23.93 6.63 0.76
C GLN A 179 22.88 6.30 -0.31
N GLY A 180 22.40 5.05 -0.36
CA GLY A 180 21.35 4.66 -1.31
C GLY A 180 19.99 5.32 -1.04
N PHE A 181 19.73 5.64 0.23
CA PHE A 181 18.45 6.17 0.70
C PHE A 181 18.37 7.70 0.72
N ILE A 182 19.51 8.38 0.90
CA ILE A 182 19.54 9.83 1.13
C ILE A 182 18.94 10.67 0.00
N ASP A 183 19.05 10.20 -1.24
CA ASP A 183 18.49 10.89 -2.42
C ASP A 183 16.96 10.73 -2.56
N ARG A 184 16.36 9.78 -1.83
CA ARG A 184 14.98 9.30 -2.09
C ARG A 184 14.06 9.33 -0.87
N ALA A 185 14.63 9.27 0.32
CA ALA A 185 13.90 9.34 1.57
C ALA A 185 13.81 10.78 2.07
N ASP A 186 12.74 11.09 2.80
CA ASP A 186 12.67 12.37 3.52
C ASP A 186 13.78 12.40 4.57
N ILE A 187 14.75 13.29 4.37
CA ILE A 187 15.88 13.47 5.27
C ILE A 187 15.34 14.17 6.52
N ASP A 188 15.02 13.37 7.53
CA ASP A 188 14.53 13.85 8.81
C ASP A 188 15.68 13.96 9.82
N GLU A 189 15.69 15.03 10.61
CA GLU A 189 16.69 15.28 11.67
C GLU A 189 16.77 14.12 12.66
N THR A 190 15.65 13.39 12.80
CA THR A 190 15.53 12.14 13.54
C THR A 190 16.60 11.11 13.15
N ALA A 191 16.95 10.98 11.86
CA ALA A 191 17.97 10.04 11.39
C ALA A 191 19.37 10.44 11.86
N LEU A 192 19.70 11.74 11.80
CA LEU A 192 20.97 12.27 12.29
C LEU A 192 21.10 12.12 13.81
N TYR A 193 20.06 12.49 14.55
CA TYR A 193 20.00 12.32 16.00
C TYR A 193 20.22 10.84 16.38
N LYS A 194 19.57 9.91 15.65
CA LYS A 194 19.69 8.47 15.94
C LYS A 194 21.08 7.91 15.65
N ALA A 195 21.70 8.35 14.55
CA ALA A 195 23.08 7.98 14.22
C ALA A 195 24.06 8.50 15.29
N ALA A 196 23.88 9.74 15.76
CA ALA A 196 24.69 10.33 16.82
C ALA A 196 24.49 9.62 18.16
N GLU A 197 23.24 9.34 18.57
CA GLU A 197 22.91 8.59 19.79
C GLU A 197 23.58 7.20 19.81
N LYS A 198 23.63 6.53 18.65
CA LYS A 198 24.23 5.19 18.50
C LYS A 198 25.74 5.22 18.26
N GLY A 199 26.34 6.40 18.11
CA GLY A 199 27.79 6.56 17.90
C GLY A 199 28.25 6.17 16.49
N GLN A 200 27.37 6.22 15.50
CA GLN A 200 27.66 5.82 14.12
C GLN A 200 28.37 6.94 13.37
N VAL A 201 29.67 7.13 13.65
CA VAL A 201 30.47 8.26 13.15
C VAL A 201 30.51 8.32 11.62
N ALA A 202 30.58 7.17 10.93
CA ALA A 202 30.60 7.11 9.48
C ALA A 202 29.29 7.63 8.87
N VAL A 203 28.15 7.13 9.36
CA VAL A 203 26.81 7.58 8.96
C VAL A 203 26.60 9.06 9.26
N VAL A 204 27.01 9.54 10.44
CA VAL A 204 26.88 10.97 10.79
C VAL A 204 27.64 11.83 9.81
N ARG A 205 28.86 11.43 9.40
CA ARG A 205 29.63 12.16 8.41
C ARG A 205 28.89 12.23 7.07
N GLU A 206 28.33 11.13 6.60
CA GLU A 206 27.62 11.08 5.31
C GLU A 206 26.33 11.88 5.30
N LEU A 207 25.56 11.81 6.39
CA LEU A 207 24.37 12.65 6.54
C LEU A 207 24.76 14.14 6.51
N LEU A 208 25.82 14.53 7.22
CA LEU A 208 26.31 15.92 7.26
C LEU A 208 26.92 16.41 5.95
N GLU A 209 27.30 15.52 5.04
CA GLU A 209 27.76 15.89 3.70
C GLU A 209 26.59 16.30 2.79
N HIS A 210 25.34 15.99 3.17
CA HIS A 210 24.16 16.38 2.41
C HIS A 210 23.77 17.85 2.68
N PRO A 211 23.58 18.68 1.63
CA PRO A 211 23.39 20.13 1.76
C PRO A 211 22.11 20.55 2.50
N ASP A 212 21.15 19.65 2.65
CA ASP A 212 19.84 19.92 3.26
C ASP A 212 19.79 19.68 4.78
N ILE A 213 20.85 19.12 5.38
CA ILE A 213 20.87 18.80 6.82
C ILE A 213 21.38 19.99 7.63
N ASN A 214 20.48 20.62 8.38
CA ASN A 214 20.83 21.74 9.26
C ASN A 214 20.96 21.28 10.72
N VAL A 215 22.21 21.12 11.17
CA VAL A 215 22.56 20.72 12.56
C VAL A 215 22.23 21.73 13.65
N ASN A 216 21.79 22.94 13.29
CA ASN A 216 21.64 24.05 14.24
C ASN A 216 20.18 24.45 14.49
N LEU A 217 19.21 23.59 14.16
CA LEU A 217 17.81 23.89 14.46
C LEU A 217 17.52 23.67 15.96
N PRO A 218 16.83 24.61 16.63
CA PRO A 218 16.48 24.47 18.02
C PRO A 218 15.44 23.34 18.18
N ASN A 219 15.60 22.50 19.22
CA ASN A 219 14.56 21.54 19.60
C ASN A 219 13.29 22.32 20.02
N ASP A 220 12.20 22.16 19.28
CA ASP A 220 10.85 22.62 19.65
C ASP A 220 10.14 21.65 20.62
#